data_AF-A0A9P1NMV5-F1
#
_entry.id   AF-A0A9P1NMV5-F1
#
_cell.length_a   1.000
_cell.length_b   1.000
_cell.length_c   1.000
_cell.angle_alpha   90.00
_cell.angle_beta   90.00
_cell.angle_gamma   90.00
#
_symmetry.space_group_name_H-M   'P 1'
#
loop_
_entity.id
_entity.type
_entity.pdbx_description
1 polymer ?
#
loop_
_entity_poly.entity_id
_entity_poly.type
_entity_poly.pdbx_seq_one_letter_code
_entity_poly.pdbx_strand_id
1 'polypeptide(L)'
;MDSVRGAVVVITGASSGIGRATALTFAREGARLVLAARREALLGEVAEECRELGGEAEVVPTDVTDAEAVRRLANRAVQLFGGIDVWVSNAGVGAVGRFEDTPLEAHRRVVETNLFGPLHAAHAVLPLFRRQGHGVLINTVSVGAWAPAPYAAAYAASKFGLEGLLESLRAELVDAPGVHVCGVYPFFTDTPGMSHGANYTGHQLDAESPFYDDPQDVADTVLAVALRPRAQAMVGAMTPLTRLGHAVAPRLMEKIAGHGAHRHFSRTPPAATSDGNLFRPVERGRGVTGGFRTPPPRLGVAPARRRGRGGGCRGLRRLRAEQERKPLRALSSGTGWSRMPARSPKPPSPSCRSRRPRAAVRPSLPLPARPLPVPPVRVRPAPARMCVGRNRGRSRASCSVSPASPPSPPCSPMTRRGWSGCSSKSG
;
A
#
# COMPACT_ATOMS: atom_id res chain seq x y z
N MET A 1 2.56 20.78 -0.54
CA MET A 1 2.76 21.29 -1.92
C MET A 1 1.43 21.80 -2.44
N ASP A 2 1.40 22.85 -3.25
CA ASP A 2 0.13 23.47 -3.70
C ASP A 2 -0.49 22.76 -4.93
N SER A 3 0.32 22.00 -5.68
CA SER A 3 -0.10 21.18 -6.82
C SER A 3 0.82 19.97 -6.96
N VAL A 4 0.33 18.90 -7.59
CA VAL A 4 1.13 17.71 -7.98
C VAL A 4 1.58 17.76 -9.44
N ARG A 5 1.27 18.83 -10.18
CA ARG A 5 1.71 18.99 -11.57
C ARG A 5 3.24 18.97 -11.66
N GLY A 6 3.78 18.05 -12.44
CA GLY A 6 5.21 17.83 -12.58
C GLY A 6 5.89 17.16 -11.38
N ALA A 7 5.16 16.89 -10.30
CA ALA A 7 5.70 16.18 -9.14
C ALA A 7 5.99 14.72 -9.50
N VAL A 8 7.06 14.17 -8.95
CA VAL A 8 7.48 12.78 -9.15
C VAL A 8 6.84 11.88 -8.12
N VAL A 9 5.98 10.97 -8.59
CA VAL A 9 5.16 10.09 -7.75
C VAL A 9 5.46 8.64 -8.08
N VAL A 10 5.98 7.90 -7.10
CA VAL A 10 6.19 6.45 -7.23
C VAL A 10 5.01 5.71 -6.60
N ILE A 11 4.39 4.79 -7.32
CA ILE A 11 3.22 4.03 -6.84
C ILE A 11 3.48 2.53 -6.94
N THR A 12 3.47 1.85 -5.80
CA THR A 12 3.55 0.38 -5.74
C THR A 12 2.16 -0.26 -5.75
N GLY A 13 2.03 -1.43 -6.37
CA GLY A 13 0.73 -2.07 -6.58
C GLY A 13 -0.15 -1.33 -7.60
N ALA A 14 0.46 -0.61 -8.55
CA ALA A 14 -0.24 0.27 -9.49
C ALA A 14 -1.08 -0.47 -10.56
N SER A 15 -0.91 -1.78 -10.72
CA SER A 15 -1.52 -2.54 -11.83
C SER A 15 -3.04 -2.80 -11.72
N SER A 16 -3.69 -2.52 -10.58
CA SER A 16 -5.15 -2.71 -10.39
C SER A 16 -5.65 -2.00 -9.14
N GLY A 17 -6.97 -1.94 -8.96
CA GLY A 17 -7.59 -1.52 -7.70
C GLY A 17 -7.26 -0.07 -7.34
N ILE A 18 -7.06 0.17 -6.04
CA ILE A 18 -6.69 1.47 -5.47
C ILE A 18 -5.41 2.02 -6.12
N GLY A 19 -4.41 1.16 -6.39
CA GLY A 19 -3.14 1.61 -6.97
C GLY A 19 -3.32 2.15 -8.39
N ARG A 20 -4.12 1.47 -9.22
CA ARG A 20 -4.48 1.95 -10.56
C ARG A 20 -5.30 3.23 -10.49
N ALA A 21 -6.31 3.28 -9.62
CA ALA A 21 -7.11 4.48 -9.41
C ALA A 21 -6.25 5.68 -9.02
N THR A 22 -5.31 5.47 -8.09
CA THR A 22 -4.35 6.48 -7.65
C THR A 22 -3.49 6.96 -8.82
N ALA A 23 -2.92 6.04 -9.61
CA ALA A 23 -2.12 6.42 -10.77
C ALA A 23 -2.90 7.29 -11.77
N LEU A 24 -4.13 6.92 -12.10
CA LEU A 24 -4.99 7.69 -13.00
C LEU A 24 -5.37 9.05 -12.40
N THR A 25 -5.63 9.14 -11.10
CA THR A 25 -5.90 10.41 -10.41
C THR A 25 -4.72 11.36 -10.47
N PHE A 26 -3.50 10.91 -10.16
CA PHE A 26 -2.31 11.77 -10.25
C PHE A 26 -1.96 12.14 -11.70
N ALA A 27 -2.21 11.24 -12.67
CA ALA A 27 -2.01 11.53 -14.08
C ALA A 27 -2.88 12.68 -14.58
N ARG A 28 -4.16 12.72 -14.19
CA ARG A 28 -5.08 13.83 -14.53
C ARG A 28 -4.60 15.18 -14.00
N GLU A 29 -3.90 15.18 -12.88
CA GLU A 29 -3.30 16.38 -12.30
C GLU A 29 -1.93 16.75 -12.91
N GLY A 30 -1.47 15.97 -13.90
CA GLY A 30 -0.22 16.21 -14.64
C GLY A 30 1.04 15.82 -13.88
N ALA A 31 0.97 14.81 -13.00
CA ALA A 31 2.15 14.28 -12.30
C ALA A 31 3.04 13.41 -13.21
N ARG A 32 4.29 13.21 -12.78
CA ARG A 32 5.24 12.27 -13.38
C ARG A 32 5.26 10.99 -12.56
N LEU A 33 4.84 9.89 -13.16
CA LEU A 33 4.57 8.64 -12.47
C LEU A 33 5.64 7.59 -12.72
N VAL A 34 6.03 6.89 -11.67
CA VAL A 34 6.78 5.63 -11.77
C VAL A 34 5.90 4.53 -11.18
N LEU A 35 5.41 3.65 -12.06
CA LEU A 35 4.42 2.64 -11.74
C LEU A 35 5.11 1.30 -11.49
N ALA A 36 4.88 0.73 -10.31
CA ALA A 36 5.53 -0.49 -9.87
C ALA A 36 4.51 -1.55 -9.43
N ALA A 37 4.65 -2.76 -9.96
CA ALA A 37 3.94 -3.97 -9.56
C ALA A 37 4.64 -5.19 -10.19
N ARG A 38 4.14 -6.40 -9.90
CA ARG A 38 4.67 -7.65 -10.49
C ARG A 38 4.17 -7.93 -11.92
N ARG A 39 3.10 -7.26 -12.39
CA ARG A 39 2.45 -7.52 -13.69
C ARG A 39 2.86 -6.48 -14.72
N GLU A 40 3.99 -6.70 -15.39
CA GLU A 40 4.58 -5.74 -16.34
C GLU A 40 3.62 -5.33 -17.46
N ALA A 41 2.99 -6.28 -18.15
CA ALA A 41 2.08 -5.98 -19.26
C ALA A 41 0.93 -5.05 -18.83
N LEU A 42 0.34 -5.28 -17.65
CA LEU A 42 -0.73 -4.44 -17.13
C LEU A 42 -0.24 -3.10 -16.62
N LEU A 43 1.00 -3.00 -16.15
CA LEU A 43 1.59 -1.68 -15.88
C LEU A 43 1.76 -0.88 -17.16
N GLY A 44 2.10 -1.53 -18.28
CA GLY A 44 2.14 -0.90 -19.60
C GLY A 44 0.79 -0.30 -20.00
N GLU A 45 -0.30 -1.08 -19.87
CA GLU A 45 -1.67 -0.58 -20.10
C GLU A 45 -1.99 0.65 -19.23
N VAL A 46 -1.72 0.57 -17.91
CA VAL A 46 -1.97 1.69 -16.99
C VAL A 46 -1.11 2.91 -17.32
N ALA A 47 0.14 2.71 -17.75
CA ALA A 47 1.02 3.81 -18.13
C ALA A 47 0.52 4.53 -19.38
N GLU A 48 0.00 3.81 -20.38
CA GLU A 48 -0.66 4.45 -21.54
C GLU A 48 -1.88 5.26 -21.11
N GLU A 49 -2.76 4.71 -20.28
CA GLU A 49 -3.92 5.46 -19.77
C GLU A 49 -3.49 6.71 -18.99
N CYS A 50 -2.43 6.63 -18.19
CA CYS A 50 -1.88 7.80 -17.50
C CYS A 50 -1.35 8.85 -18.48
N ARG A 51 -0.70 8.45 -19.57
CA ARG A 51 -0.23 9.36 -20.62
C ARG A 51 -1.39 10.04 -21.34
N GLU A 52 -2.44 9.29 -21.68
CA GLU A 52 -3.65 9.82 -22.30
C GLU A 52 -4.37 10.85 -21.42
N LEU A 53 -4.29 10.68 -20.09
CA LEU A 53 -4.85 11.62 -19.11
C LEU A 53 -3.99 12.87 -18.86
N GLY A 54 -2.83 12.99 -19.51
CA GLY A 54 -1.96 14.17 -19.45
C GLY A 54 -0.81 14.09 -18.45
N GLY A 55 -0.55 12.91 -17.87
CA GLY A 55 0.63 12.65 -17.05
C GLY A 55 1.81 12.11 -17.85
N GLU A 56 2.98 12.02 -17.22
CA GLU A 56 4.09 11.18 -17.70
C GLU A 56 4.07 9.87 -16.89
N ALA A 57 4.34 8.71 -17.50
CA ALA A 57 4.31 7.45 -16.78
C ALA A 57 5.37 6.47 -17.28
N GLU A 58 6.16 5.94 -16.35
CA GLU A 58 7.22 4.97 -16.58
C GLU A 58 6.95 3.69 -15.78
N VAL A 59 7.21 2.54 -16.40
CA VAL A 59 6.95 1.22 -15.80
C VAL A 59 8.24 0.64 -15.24
N VAL A 60 8.20 0.21 -13.98
CA VAL A 60 9.32 -0.48 -13.32
C VAL A 60 8.79 -1.71 -12.58
N PRO A 61 8.82 -2.90 -13.20
CA PRO A 61 8.37 -4.14 -12.57
C PRO A 61 9.12 -4.37 -11.26
N THR A 62 8.39 -4.51 -10.17
CA THR A 62 8.95 -4.58 -8.82
C THR A 62 8.14 -5.53 -7.95
N ASP A 63 8.83 -6.48 -7.32
CA ASP A 63 8.32 -7.21 -6.16
C ASP A 63 8.77 -6.49 -4.89
N VAL A 64 7.83 -5.97 -4.10
CA VAL A 64 8.14 -5.22 -2.88
C VAL A 64 8.73 -6.08 -1.76
N THR A 65 8.66 -7.40 -1.89
CA THR A 65 9.31 -8.34 -0.94
C THR A 65 10.83 -8.41 -1.13
N ASP A 66 11.35 -7.95 -2.27
CA ASP A 66 12.79 -7.79 -2.52
C ASP A 66 13.24 -6.35 -2.22
N ALA A 67 13.97 -6.17 -1.11
CA ALA A 67 14.51 -4.86 -0.71
C ALA A 67 15.40 -4.23 -1.78
N GLU A 68 16.16 -5.04 -2.53
CA GLU A 68 17.04 -4.56 -3.59
C GLU A 68 16.24 -4.12 -4.82
N ALA A 69 15.13 -4.79 -5.14
CA ALA A 69 14.20 -4.33 -6.17
C ALA A 69 13.58 -2.97 -5.81
N VAL A 70 13.15 -2.78 -4.56
CA VAL A 70 12.59 -1.50 -4.10
C VAL A 70 13.65 -0.39 -4.13
N ARG A 71 14.90 -0.69 -3.78
CA ARG A 71 16.02 0.25 -3.91
C ARG A 71 16.29 0.64 -5.36
N ARG A 72 16.28 -0.34 -6.29
CA ARG A 72 16.41 -0.10 -7.73
C ARG A 72 15.26 0.77 -8.27
N LEU A 73 14.03 0.53 -7.81
CA LEU A 73 12.86 1.35 -8.15
C LEU A 73 13.07 2.82 -7.75
N ALA A 74 13.48 3.09 -6.51
CA ALA A 74 13.76 4.45 -6.05
C ALA A 74 14.88 5.12 -6.87
N ASN A 75 15.98 4.39 -7.12
CA ASN A 75 17.08 4.90 -7.94
C ASN A 75 16.64 5.20 -9.37
N ARG A 76 15.79 4.35 -9.96
CA ARG A 76 15.28 4.56 -11.32
C ARG A 76 14.41 5.81 -11.40
N ALA A 77 13.55 6.06 -10.41
CA ALA A 77 12.76 7.29 -10.34
C ALA A 77 13.64 8.55 -10.27
N VAL A 78 14.69 8.51 -9.43
CA VAL A 78 15.67 9.62 -9.34
C VAL A 78 16.44 9.80 -10.64
N GLN A 79 16.83 8.72 -11.32
CA GLN A 79 17.52 8.81 -12.62
C GLN A 79 16.64 9.41 -13.72
N LEU A 80 15.35 9.08 -13.72
CA LEU A 80 14.39 9.57 -14.71
C LEU A 80 14.05 11.05 -14.49
N PHE A 81 13.78 11.43 -13.25
CA PHE A 81 13.12 12.70 -12.95
C PHE A 81 13.86 13.58 -11.92
N GLY A 82 15.03 13.16 -11.46
CA GLY A 82 15.93 13.94 -10.59
C GLY A 82 15.62 13.87 -9.09
N GLY A 83 14.46 13.33 -8.70
CA GLY A 83 14.05 13.22 -7.30
C GLY A 83 12.77 12.39 -7.15
N ILE A 84 12.24 12.33 -5.93
CA ILE A 84 10.92 11.76 -5.63
C ILE A 84 10.20 12.72 -4.68
N ASP A 85 9.01 13.18 -5.05
CA ASP A 85 8.18 14.05 -4.20
C ASP A 85 7.22 13.25 -3.33
N VAL A 86 6.65 12.19 -3.91
CA VAL A 86 5.66 11.33 -3.25
C VAL A 86 5.98 9.86 -3.51
N TRP A 87 5.95 9.05 -2.45
CA TRP A 87 5.99 7.60 -2.56
C TRP A 87 4.72 7.01 -1.97
N VAL A 88 4.02 6.18 -2.75
CA VAL A 88 2.80 5.49 -2.35
C VAL A 88 3.06 3.98 -2.21
N SER A 89 3.18 3.53 -0.96
CA SER A 89 3.24 2.13 -0.57
C SER A 89 1.82 1.54 -0.53
N ASN A 90 1.33 1.10 -1.68
CA ASN A 90 -0.02 0.56 -1.84
C ASN A 90 -0.04 -0.96 -2.13
N ALA A 91 1.08 -1.56 -2.55
CA ALA A 91 1.14 -3.00 -2.76
C ALA A 91 0.71 -3.77 -1.50
N GLY A 92 -0.20 -4.73 -1.68
CA GLY A 92 -0.68 -5.56 -0.59
C GLY A 92 -1.35 -6.84 -1.09
N VAL A 93 -1.33 -7.86 -0.24
CA VAL A 93 -1.98 -9.16 -0.46
C VAL A 93 -2.74 -9.60 0.78
N GLY A 94 -3.73 -10.46 0.60
CA GLY A 94 -4.54 -11.03 1.68
C GLY A 94 -4.56 -12.54 1.60
N ALA A 95 -4.71 -13.18 2.76
CA ALA A 95 -5.05 -14.59 2.89
C ALA A 95 -6.22 -14.68 3.87
N VAL A 96 -7.32 -15.29 3.41
CA VAL A 96 -8.54 -15.43 4.20
C VAL A 96 -8.78 -16.92 4.45
N GLY A 97 -8.90 -17.31 5.71
CA GLY A 97 -9.06 -18.70 6.13
C GLY A 97 -9.00 -18.83 7.65
N ARG A 98 -9.41 -19.98 8.19
CA ARG A 98 -9.14 -20.26 9.61
C ARG A 98 -7.63 -20.30 9.80
N PHE A 99 -7.15 -19.87 10.97
CA PHE A 99 -5.72 -19.70 11.19
C PHE A 99 -4.99 -21.05 11.08
N GLU A 100 -5.58 -22.10 11.62
CA GLU A 100 -5.06 -23.47 11.58
C GLU A 100 -5.17 -24.13 10.20
N ASP A 101 -6.06 -23.65 9.32
CA ASP A 101 -6.29 -24.20 7.98
C ASP A 101 -5.50 -23.45 6.89
N THR A 102 -4.95 -22.28 7.24
CA THR A 102 -4.17 -21.45 6.32
C THR A 102 -2.69 -21.87 6.38
N PRO A 103 -2.04 -22.16 5.24
CA PRO A 103 -0.61 -22.49 5.22
C PRO A 103 0.25 -21.41 5.87
N LEU A 104 1.26 -21.82 6.63
CA LEU A 104 2.17 -20.89 7.32
C LEU A 104 2.91 -19.98 6.33
N GLU A 105 3.25 -20.50 5.16
CA GLU A 105 3.90 -19.79 4.06
C GLU A 105 3.01 -18.65 3.53
N ALA A 106 1.69 -18.85 3.52
CA ALA A 106 0.74 -17.82 3.13
C ALA A 106 0.71 -16.69 4.17
N HIS A 107 0.70 -17.03 5.46
CA HIS A 107 0.82 -16.04 6.53
C HIS A 107 2.13 -15.24 6.44
N ARG A 108 3.26 -15.93 6.20
CA ARG A 108 4.56 -15.27 6.02
C ARG A 108 4.53 -14.30 4.83
N ARG A 109 4.02 -14.73 3.67
CA ARG A 109 3.95 -13.93 2.45
C ARG A 109 3.12 -12.65 2.63
N VAL A 110 2.03 -12.74 3.40
CA VAL A 110 1.22 -11.56 3.77
C VAL A 110 2.04 -10.55 4.55
N VAL A 111 2.81 -11.00 5.56
CA VAL A 111 3.68 -10.10 6.36
C VAL A 111 4.81 -9.53 5.51
N GLU A 112 5.48 -10.35 4.69
CA GLU A 112 6.54 -9.91 3.77
C GLU A 112 6.05 -8.80 2.84
N THR A 113 4.85 -8.94 2.27
CA THR A 113 4.33 -7.95 1.33
C THR A 113 3.82 -6.70 2.04
N ASN A 114 2.99 -6.88 3.08
CA ASN A 114 2.20 -5.79 3.66
C ASN A 114 2.93 -5.00 4.74
N LEU A 115 3.98 -5.56 5.34
CA LEU A 115 4.81 -4.91 6.37
C LEU A 115 6.24 -4.68 5.89
N PHE A 116 6.93 -5.73 5.42
CA PHE A 116 8.30 -5.56 4.93
C PHE A 116 8.36 -4.72 3.65
N GLY A 117 7.37 -4.82 2.75
CA GLY A 117 7.28 -3.96 1.57
C GLY A 117 7.33 -2.45 1.90
N PRO A 118 6.41 -1.92 2.73
CA PRO A 118 6.49 -0.55 3.23
C PRO A 118 7.78 -0.22 4.00
N LEU A 119 8.34 -1.18 4.75
CA LEU A 119 9.61 -1.00 5.45
C LEU A 119 10.77 -0.80 4.45
N HIS A 120 10.85 -1.61 3.40
CA HIS A 120 11.82 -1.47 2.32
C HIS A 120 11.68 -0.11 1.62
N ALA A 121 10.43 0.33 1.38
CA ALA A 121 10.15 1.64 0.82
C ALA A 121 10.68 2.76 1.71
N ALA A 122 10.36 2.75 3.00
CA ALA A 122 10.85 3.75 3.97
C ALA A 122 12.39 3.80 3.99
N HIS A 123 13.04 2.63 4.03
CA HIS A 123 14.50 2.54 4.00
C HIS A 123 15.10 3.10 2.69
N ALA A 124 14.41 2.94 1.56
CA ALA A 124 14.85 3.47 0.28
C ALA A 124 14.67 4.99 0.16
N VAL A 125 13.55 5.55 0.63
CA VAL A 125 13.18 6.95 0.34
C VAL A 125 13.46 7.93 1.46
N LEU A 126 13.45 7.54 2.73
CA LEU A 126 13.66 8.51 3.82
C LEU A 126 15.05 9.18 3.75
N PRO A 127 16.16 8.47 3.48
CA PRO A 127 17.45 9.13 3.29
C PRO A 127 17.45 10.10 2.10
N LEU A 128 16.71 9.78 1.04
CA LEU A 128 16.54 10.65 -0.12
C LEU A 128 15.76 11.92 0.25
N PHE A 129 14.60 11.78 0.89
CA PHE A 129 13.76 12.90 1.32
C PHE A 129 14.49 13.82 2.28
N ARG A 130 15.31 13.27 3.20
CA ARG A 130 16.17 14.10 4.08
C ARG A 130 17.19 14.92 3.29
N ARG A 131 17.82 14.35 2.26
CA ARG A 131 18.76 15.10 1.39
C ARG A 131 18.06 16.16 0.55
N GLN A 132 16.85 15.89 0.08
CA GLN A 132 16.01 16.82 -0.68
C GLN A 132 15.40 17.93 0.21
N GLY A 133 15.33 17.70 1.52
CA GLY A 133 14.63 18.56 2.48
C GLY A 133 13.10 18.45 2.40
N HIS A 134 12.56 17.60 1.54
CA HIS A 134 11.13 17.37 1.37
C HIS A 134 10.81 15.96 0.86
N GLY A 135 9.59 15.49 1.15
CA GLY A 135 9.01 14.29 0.55
C GLY A 135 7.84 13.73 1.36
N VAL A 136 6.91 13.05 0.69
CA VAL A 136 5.72 12.47 1.34
C VAL A 136 5.68 10.96 1.11
N LEU A 137 5.88 10.18 2.16
CA LEU A 137 5.72 8.72 2.18
C LEU A 137 4.30 8.37 2.63
N ILE A 138 3.44 7.97 1.69
CA ILE A 138 2.06 7.57 1.92
C ILE A 138 1.96 6.05 1.92
N ASN A 139 1.31 5.49 2.93
CA ASN A 139 1.10 4.05 3.05
C ASN A 139 -0.39 3.73 3.07
N THR A 140 -0.83 2.81 2.23
CA THR A 140 -2.18 2.25 2.30
C THR A 140 -2.22 1.25 3.45
N VAL A 141 -2.74 1.69 4.60
CA VAL A 141 -2.83 0.88 5.81
C VAL A 141 -4.11 0.04 5.73
N SER A 142 -5.10 0.30 6.58
CA SER A 142 -6.46 -0.27 6.59
C SER A 142 -7.08 0.06 7.94
N VAL A 143 -8.41 0.13 8.03
CA VAL A 143 -9.12 0.03 9.32
C VAL A 143 -8.68 -1.18 10.15
N GLY A 144 -8.20 -2.24 9.48
CA GLY A 144 -7.66 -3.46 10.09
C GLY A 144 -6.41 -3.26 10.95
N ALA A 145 -5.80 -2.06 10.94
CA ALA A 145 -4.74 -1.67 11.87
C ALA A 145 -5.25 -1.25 13.26
N TRP A 146 -6.55 -1.08 13.42
CA TRP A 146 -7.18 -0.78 14.71
C TRP A 146 -8.28 -1.78 15.06
N ALA A 147 -9.00 -2.30 14.07
CA ALA A 147 -10.09 -3.25 14.27
C ALA A 147 -9.84 -4.51 13.42
N PRO A 148 -9.26 -5.57 13.99
CA PRO A 148 -8.85 -6.74 13.24
C PRO A 148 -10.06 -7.55 12.74
N ALA A 149 -9.97 -8.05 11.50
CA ALA A 149 -10.97 -8.94 10.94
C ALA A 149 -10.64 -10.41 11.27
N PRO A 150 -11.63 -11.23 11.65
CA PRO A 150 -11.43 -12.68 11.80
C PRO A 150 -11.08 -13.32 10.45
N TYR A 151 -10.48 -14.51 10.49
CA TYR A 151 -10.02 -15.26 9.31
C TYR A 151 -8.90 -14.57 8.49
N ALA A 152 -8.37 -13.43 8.95
CA ALA A 152 -7.31 -12.68 8.28
C ALA A 152 -6.19 -12.26 9.25
N ALA A 153 -5.79 -13.17 10.16
CA ALA A 153 -4.91 -12.86 11.29
C ALA A 153 -3.55 -12.26 10.87
N ALA A 154 -2.88 -12.85 9.87
CA ALA A 154 -1.61 -12.31 9.37
C ALA A 154 -1.77 -10.94 8.70
N TYR A 155 -2.90 -10.71 8.02
CA TYR A 155 -3.21 -9.40 7.45
C TYR A 155 -3.37 -8.35 8.56
N ALA A 156 -4.17 -8.64 9.59
CA ALA A 156 -4.32 -7.77 10.74
C ALA A 156 -2.97 -7.48 11.42
N ALA A 157 -2.19 -8.53 11.73
CA ALA A 157 -0.86 -8.37 12.32
C ALA A 157 0.05 -7.47 11.47
N SER A 158 0.05 -7.63 10.15
CA SER A 158 0.83 -6.78 9.25
C SER A 158 0.39 -5.32 9.26
N LYS A 159 -0.92 -5.03 9.35
CA LYS A 159 -1.45 -3.67 9.34
C LYS A 159 -1.29 -2.95 10.69
N PHE A 160 -1.44 -3.68 11.80
CA PHE A 160 -1.05 -3.17 13.13
C PHE A 160 0.45 -2.88 13.21
N GLY A 161 1.29 -3.81 12.72
CA GLY A 161 2.74 -3.59 12.66
C GLY A 161 3.13 -2.41 11.77
N LEU A 162 2.42 -2.22 10.65
CA LEU A 162 2.61 -1.07 9.78
C LEU A 162 2.26 0.23 10.52
N GLU A 163 1.16 0.28 11.28
CA GLU A 163 0.82 1.47 12.06
C GLU A 163 1.92 1.86 13.04
N GLY A 164 2.43 0.88 13.80
CA GLY A 164 3.55 1.09 14.73
C GLY A 164 4.79 1.61 14.01
N LEU A 165 5.14 1.05 12.86
CA LEU A 165 6.24 1.52 12.02
C LEU A 165 6.06 2.99 11.63
N LEU A 166 4.87 3.38 11.17
CA LEU A 166 4.63 4.75 10.73
C LEU A 166 4.68 5.74 11.91
N GLU A 167 4.17 5.37 13.08
CA GLU A 167 4.25 6.21 14.29
C GLU A 167 5.69 6.42 14.74
N SER A 168 6.50 5.36 14.79
CA SER A 168 7.93 5.47 15.12
C SER A 168 8.69 6.34 14.13
N LEU A 169 8.51 6.13 12.82
CA LEU A 169 9.19 6.93 11.79
C LEU A 169 8.80 8.41 11.87
N ARG A 170 7.53 8.74 12.14
CA ARG A 170 7.12 10.13 12.35
C ARG A 170 7.83 10.77 13.54
N ALA A 171 7.98 10.03 14.65
CA ALA A 171 8.67 10.52 15.84
C ALA A 171 10.17 10.75 15.59
N GLU A 172 10.80 9.93 14.74
CA GLU A 172 12.19 10.12 14.32
C GLU A 172 12.39 11.33 13.40
N LEU A 173 11.36 11.76 12.67
CA LEU A 173 11.43 12.84 11.66
C LEU A 173 11.11 14.23 12.20
N VAL A 174 11.05 14.42 13.53
CA VAL A 174 10.82 15.74 14.16
C VAL A 174 11.87 16.79 13.78
N ASP A 175 13.07 16.35 13.37
CA ASP A 175 14.17 17.19 12.93
C ASP A 175 14.18 17.43 11.39
N ALA A 176 13.22 16.88 10.66
CA ALA A 176 13.08 16.99 9.21
C ALA A 176 11.64 17.41 8.82
N PRO A 177 11.21 18.65 9.12
CA PRO A 177 9.81 19.08 9.04
C PRO A 177 9.20 19.06 7.63
N GLY A 178 10.01 18.99 6.56
CA GLY A 178 9.54 18.83 5.18
C GLY A 178 9.31 17.37 4.75
N VAL A 179 9.69 16.40 5.59
CA VAL A 179 9.54 14.96 5.32
C VAL A 179 8.36 14.42 6.10
N HIS A 180 7.39 13.84 5.39
CA HIS A 180 6.14 13.40 5.98
C HIS A 180 5.93 11.90 5.79
N VAL A 181 5.48 11.23 6.85
CA VAL A 181 5.07 9.82 6.82
C VAL A 181 3.58 9.72 7.17
N CYS A 182 2.79 9.30 6.20
CA CYS A 182 1.33 9.35 6.22
C CYS A 182 0.74 7.95 6.08
N GLY A 183 -0.38 7.71 6.78
CA GLY A 183 -1.23 6.53 6.59
C GLY A 183 -2.59 6.90 5.99
N VAL A 184 -3.04 6.13 5.02
CA VAL A 184 -4.42 6.16 4.50
C VAL A 184 -5.14 4.89 4.95
N TYR A 185 -6.32 5.04 5.54
CA TYR A 185 -7.06 3.96 6.22
C TYR A 185 -8.39 3.74 5.51
N PRO A 186 -8.40 2.96 4.42
CA PRO A 186 -9.65 2.54 3.80
C PRO A 186 -10.36 1.49 4.67
N PHE A 187 -11.69 1.46 4.56
CA PHE A 187 -12.50 0.33 4.99
C PHE A 187 -12.40 -0.78 3.93
N PHE A 188 -13.37 -1.70 3.89
CA PHE A 188 -13.51 -2.58 2.72
C PHE A 188 -13.76 -1.72 1.47
N THR A 189 -12.98 -1.93 0.41
CA THR A 189 -13.07 -1.15 -0.83
C THR A 189 -13.38 -2.09 -2.00
N ASP A 190 -14.29 -1.67 -2.89
CA ASP A 190 -14.72 -2.46 -4.06
C ASP A 190 -13.61 -2.55 -5.11
N THR A 191 -12.66 -3.43 -4.90
CA THR A 191 -11.50 -3.63 -5.78
C THR A 191 -11.38 -5.10 -6.19
N PRO A 192 -10.65 -5.39 -7.29
CA PRO A 192 -10.26 -6.76 -7.62
C PRO A 192 -9.40 -7.44 -6.53
N GLY A 193 -8.88 -6.70 -5.54
CA GLY A 193 -8.11 -7.27 -4.43
C GLY A 193 -8.84 -8.39 -3.69
N MET A 194 -10.17 -8.33 -3.59
CA MET A 194 -10.99 -9.38 -2.97
C MET A 194 -10.93 -10.71 -3.75
N SER A 195 -10.93 -10.65 -5.09
CA SER A 195 -10.82 -11.84 -5.95
C SER A 195 -9.36 -12.25 -6.22
N HIS A 196 -8.40 -11.38 -5.94
CA HIS A 196 -6.97 -11.67 -6.01
C HIS A 196 -6.43 -12.37 -4.77
N GLY A 197 -7.03 -12.12 -3.59
CA GLY A 197 -6.55 -12.66 -2.32
C GLY A 197 -6.56 -14.19 -2.29
N ALA A 198 -5.66 -14.76 -1.48
CA ALA A 198 -5.68 -16.18 -1.23
C ALA A 198 -6.92 -16.57 -0.42
N ASN A 199 -7.53 -17.67 -0.82
CA ASN A 199 -8.75 -18.19 -0.23
C ASN A 199 -8.49 -19.59 0.33
N TYR A 200 -8.51 -19.70 1.64
CA TYR A 200 -8.44 -20.96 2.39
C TYR A 200 -9.72 -21.17 3.24
N THR A 201 -10.80 -20.46 2.90
CA THR A 201 -12.08 -20.59 3.62
C THR A 201 -12.91 -21.79 3.15
N GLY A 202 -12.70 -22.25 1.91
CA GLY A 202 -13.60 -23.20 1.25
C GLY A 202 -14.89 -22.57 0.70
N HIS A 203 -15.03 -21.24 0.79
CA HIS A 203 -16.20 -20.47 0.37
C HIS A 203 -15.78 -19.28 -0.49
N GLN A 204 -16.69 -18.71 -1.28
CA GLN A 204 -16.41 -17.49 -2.04
C GLN A 204 -16.02 -16.31 -1.12
N LEU A 205 -15.14 -15.43 -1.60
CA LEU A 205 -14.70 -14.22 -0.86
C LEU A 205 -15.39 -12.94 -1.35
N ASP A 206 -15.88 -12.99 -2.58
CA ASP A 206 -16.57 -11.94 -3.30
C ASP A 206 -18.05 -11.90 -2.94
N ALA A 207 -18.33 -11.32 -1.78
CA ALA A 207 -19.69 -11.01 -1.40
C ALA A 207 -20.02 -9.56 -1.72
N GLU A 208 -21.11 -9.34 -2.44
CA GLU A 208 -21.67 -8.01 -2.65
C GLU A 208 -22.01 -7.34 -1.31
N SER A 209 -21.71 -6.05 -1.18
CA SER A 209 -21.98 -5.30 0.05
C SER A 209 -22.21 -3.82 -0.22
N PRO A 210 -23.20 -3.19 0.46
CA PRO A 210 -23.38 -1.73 0.42
C PRO A 210 -22.31 -0.99 1.24
N PHE A 211 -21.45 -1.70 1.97
CA PHE A 211 -20.41 -1.14 2.83
C PHE A 211 -19.05 -1.05 2.16
N TYR A 212 -18.93 -1.38 0.86
CA TYR A 212 -17.70 -1.13 0.13
C TYR A 212 -17.55 0.35 -0.22
N ASP A 213 -16.41 0.93 0.16
CA ASP A 213 -15.97 2.24 -0.32
C ASP A 213 -15.64 2.18 -1.82
N ASP A 214 -15.77 3.31 -2.52
CA ASP A 214 -15.29 3.46 -3.90
C ASP A 214 -13.75 3.49 -3.90
N PRO A 215 -13.06 2.72 -4.77
CA PRO A 215 -11.62 2.88 -4.96
C PRO A 215 -11.21 4.33 -5.31
N GLN A 216 -12.09 5.08 -5.98
CA GLN A 216 -11.85 6.48 -6.29
C GLN A 216 -11.79 7.36 -5.03
N ASP A 217 -12.62 7.11 -4.02
CA ASP A 217 -12.58 7.85 -2.73
C ASP A 217 -11.21 7.68 -2.04
N VAL A 218 -10.63 6.48 -2.15
CA VAL A 218 -9.29 6.20 -1.63
C VAL A 218 -8.23 6.94 -2.43
N ALA A 219 -8.30 6.89 -3.77
CA ALA A 219 -7.36 7.58 -4.65
C ALA A 219 -7.36 9.11 -4.44
N ASP A 220 -8.55 9.70 -4.31
CA ASP A 220 -8.74 11.12 -4.04
C ASP A 220 -8.19 11.50 -2.66
N THR A 221 -8.35 10.62 -1.67
CA THR A 221 -7.75 10.79 -0.35
C THR A 221 -6.23 10.75 -0.41
N VAL A 222 -5.63 9.85 -1.19
CA VAL A 222 -4.18 9.78 -1.40
C VAL A 222 -3.65 11.07 -2.03
N LEU A 223 -4.33 11.58 -3.07
CA LEU A 223 -3.99 12.87 -3.68
C LEU A 223 -4.09 14.03 -2.67
N ALA A 224 -5.16 14.07 -1.89
CA ALA A 224 -5.34 15.10 -0.86
C ALA A 224 -4.24 15.05 0.22
N VAL A 225 -3.81 13.85 0.63
CA VAL A 225 -2.69 13.66 1.57
C VAL A 225 -1.36 14.08 0.94
N ALA A 226 -1.13 13.82 -0.34
CA ALA A 226 0.07 14.28 -1.03
C ALA A 226 0.16 15.82 -1.02
N LEU A 227 -0.92 16.50 -1.35
CA LEU A 227 -0.99 17.98 -1.34
C LEU A 227 -0.84 18.54 0.09
N ARG A 228 -1.58 17.95 1.03
CA ARG A 228 -1.71 18.39 2.43
C ARG A 228 -1.44 17.21 3.37
N PRO A 229 -0.16 16.93 3.69
CA PRO A 229 0.23 15.78 4.50
C PRO A 229 -0.49 15.74 5.85
N ARG A 230 -1.04 14.57 6.17
CA ARG A 230 -1.67 14.25 7.46
C ARG A 230 -1.13 12.92 7.95
N ALA A 231 -0.88 12.81 9.25
CA ALA A 231 -0.38 11.56 9.83
C ALA A 231 -1.35 10.39 9.56
N GLN A 232 -2.66 10.65 9.71
CA GLN A 232 -3.71 9.66 9.49
C GLN A 232 -4.86 10.26 8.66
N ALA A 233 -5.22 9.59 7.56
CA ALA A 233 -6.36 9.97 6.71
C ALA A 233 -7.33 8.79 6.57
N MET A 234 -8.51 8.90 7.19
CA MET A 234 -9.55 7.87 7.16
C MET A 234 -10.45 8.06 5.94
N VAL A 235 -10.75 6.97 5.23
CA VAL A 235 -11.65 7.00 4.07
C VAL A 235 -13.02 6.47 4.48
N GLY A 236 -14.09 7.12 4.02
CA GLY A 236 -15.47 6.74 4.31
C GLY A 236 -15.89 6.95 5.77
N ALA A 237 -17.20 6.98 6.00
CA ALA A 237 -17.77 7.17 7.35
C ALA A 237 -17.62 5.91 8.24
N MET A 238 -17.45 4.73 7.63
CA MET A 238 -17.34 3.46 8.34
C MET A 238 -16.01 3.30 9.08
N THR A 239 -14.93 3.89 8.56
CA THR A 239 -13.60 3.82 9.19
C THR A 239 -13.56 4.46 10.57
N PRO A 240 -13.92 5.75 10.77
CA PRO A 240 -13.89 6.37 12.09
C PRO A 240 -14.88 5.71 13.07
N LEU A 241 -16.05 5.27 12.59
CA LEU A 241 -17.03 4.55 13.42
C LEU A 241 -16.46 3.23 13.94
N THR A 242 -15.83 2.45 13.05
CA THR A 242 -15.23 1.16 13.40
C THR A 242 -14.05 1.35 14.35
N ARG A 243 -13.19 2.35 14.12
CA ARG A 243 -12.08 2.69 15.02
C ARG A 243 -12.60 3.03 16.42
N LEU A 244 -13.58 3.92 16.52
CA LEU A 244 -14.16 4.32 17.81
C LEU A 244 -14.85 3.14 18.50
N GLY A 245 -15.64 2.36 17.77
CA GLY A 245 -16.31 1.18 18.29
C GLY A 245 -15.34 0.16 18.88
N HIS A 246 -14.24 -0.13 18.18
CA HIS A 246 -13.22 -1.03 18.69
C HIS A 246 -12.45 -0.45 19.88
N ALA A 247 -12.17 0.87 19.88
CA ALA A 247 -11.51 1.52 21.01
C ALA A 247 -12.36 1.52 22.30
N VAL A 248 -13.69 1.66 22.18
CA VAL A 248 -14.60 1.72 23.33
C VAL A 248 -15.03 0.33 23.80
N ALA A 249 -15.31 -0.59 22.88
CA ALA A 249 -15.88 -1.90 23.18
C ALA A 249 -15.23 -3.03 22.36
N PRO A 250 -13.91 -3.30 22.53
CA PRO A 250 -13.17 -4.22 21.68
C PRO A 250 -13.77 -5.64 21.69
N ARG A 251 -14.10 -6.17 22.88
CA ARG A 251 -14.71 -7.51 23.04
C ARG A 251 -16.07 -7.64 22.36
N LEU A 252 -16.87 -6.56 22.34
CA LEU A 252 -18.16 -6.58 21.67
C LEU A 252 -17.96 -6.60 20.14
N MET A 253 -17.07 -5.74 19.64
CA MET A 253 -16.74 -5.68 18.22
C MET A 253 -16.14 -6.98 17.71
N GLU A 254 -15.27 -7.63 18.49
CA GLU A 254 -14.72 -8.96 18.21
C GLU A 254 -15.83 -10.02 18.10
N LYS A 255 -16.78 -10.02 19.04
CA LYS A 255 -17.93 -10.94 18.99
C LYS A 255 -18.80 -10.68 17.76
N ILE A 256 -19.11 -9.41 17.45
CA ILE A 256 -19.92 -9.04 16.28
C ILE A 256 -19.21 -9.49 15.00
N ALA A 257 -17.93 -9.17 14.85
CA ALA A 257 -17.14 -9.55 13.68
C ALA A 257 -17.02 -11.08 13.55
N GLY A 258 -16.72 -11.78 14.64
CA GLY A 258 -16.57 -13.24 14.67
C GLY A 258 -17.86 -13.98 14.30
N HIS A 259 -18.98 -13.65 14.95
CA HIS A 259 -20.28 -14.25 14.64
C HIS A 259 -20.77 -13.85 13.24
N GLY A 260 -20.54 -12.60 12.85
CA GLY A 260 -20.88 -12.08 11.53
C GLY A 260 -20.15 -12.84 10.42
N ALA A 261 -18.83 -13.00 10.54
CA ALA A 261 -18.01 -13.74 9.57
C ALA A 261 -18.36 -15.22 9.53
N HIS A 262 -18.58 -15.88 10.69
CA HIS A 262 -19.01 -17.27 10.72
C HIS A 262 -20.37 -17.47 10.03
N ARG A 263 -21.35 -16.60 10.32
CA ARG A 263 -22.66 -16.59 9.66
C ARG A 263 -22.57 -16.29 8.16
N HIS A 264 -21.62 -15.45 7.76
CA HIS A 264 -21.38 -15.11 6.36
C HIS A 264 -20.84 -16.33 5.59
N PHE A 265 -19.73 -16.93 6.04
CA PHE A 265 -19.12 -18.07 5.34
C PHE A 265 -20.03 -19.30 5.32
N SER A 266 -20.77 -19.58 6.41
CA SER A 266 -21.77 -20.67 6.44
C SER A 266 -22.92 -20.53 5.43
N ARG A 267 -23.13 -19.34 4.87
CA ARG A 267 -24.17 -19.07 3.85
C ARG A 267 -23.60 -18.84 2.45
N THR A 268 -22.28 -18.74 2.35
CA THR A 268 -21.62 -18.38 1.10
C THR A 268 -21.35 -19.63 0.29
N PRO A 269 -21.57 -19.62 -1.04
CA PRO A 269 -21.36 -20.80 -1.87
C PRO A 269 -19.93 -21.36 -1.71
N PRO A 270 -19.76 -22.69 -1.79
CA PRO A 270 -18.44 -23.29 -1.77
C PRO A 270 -17.54 -22.77 -2.90
N ALA A 271 -16.26 -22.63 -2.63
CA ALA A 271 -15.25 -22.30 -3.61
C ALA A 271 -13.97 -23.10 -3.35
N ALA A 272 -13.23 -23.39 -4.42
CA ALA A 272 -11.92 -24.02 -4.29
C ALA A 272 -10.96 -23.12 -3.51
N THR A 273 -10.13 -23.74 -2.68
CA THR A 273 -9.02 -23.04 -2.04
C THR A 273 -7.99 -22.60 -3.09
N SER A 274 -7.31 -21.48 -2.86
CA SER A 274 -6.35 -20.93 -3.80
C SER A 274 -5.32 -20.05 -3.09
N ASP A 275 -4.07 -20.10 -3.54
CA ASP A 275 -3.01 -19.18 -3.12
C ASP A 275 -3.22 -17.75 -3.65
N GLY A 276 -4.22 -17.54 -4.53
CA GLY A 276 -4.51 -16.26 -5.14
C GLY A 276 -3.27 -15.62 -5.74
N ASN A 277 -3.01 -14.37 -5.35
CA ASN A 277 -1.86 -13.60 -5.81
C ASN A 277 -0.65 -13.61 -4.86
N LEU A 278 -0.62 -14.49 -3.84
CA LEU A 278 0.45 -14.47 -2.83
C LEU A 278 1.83 -14.67 -3.45
N PHE A 279 2.01 -15.78 -4.17
CA PHE A 279 3.32 -16.19 -4.68
C PHE A 279 3.51 -15.85 -6.16
N ARG A 280 2.43 -15.81 -6.94
CA ARG A 280 2.44 -15.50 -8.37
C ARG A 280 1.37 -14.47 -8.70
N PRO A 281 1.56 -13.63 -9.72
CA PRO A 281 0.51 -12.74 -10.18
C PRO A 281 -0.69 -13.51 -10.74
N VAL A 282 -1.88 -12.94 -10.61
CA VAL A 282 -3.11 -13.45 -11.23
C VAL A 282 -3.48 -12.61 -12.46
N GLU A 283 -4.04 -13.26 -13.49
CA GLU A 283 -4.39 -12.61 -14.77
C GLU A 283 -5.75 -11.90 -14.75
N ARG A 284 -6.66 -12.33 -13.87
CA ARG A 284 -7.99 -11.75 -13.67
C ARG A 284 -7.91 -10.41 -12.92
N GLY A 285 -9.00 -9.64 -12.94
CA GLY A 285 -9.15 -8.44 -12.11
C GLY A 285 -8.20 -7.29 -12.46
N ARG A 286 -8.25 -6.82 -13.70
CA ARG A 286 -7.33 -5.81 -14.25
C ARG A 286 -7.73 -4.37 -13.94
N GLY A 287 -9.02 -4.14 -13.66
CA GLY A 287 -9.61 -2.82 -13.50
C GLY A 287 -9.37 -2.14 -12.14
N VAL A 288 -10.04 -1.00 -11.97
CA VAL A 288 -10.11 -0.26 -10.70
C VAL A 288 -11.12 -0.91 -9.74
N THR A 289 -12.31 -1.25 -10.23
CA THR A 289 -13.39 -1.78 -9.41
C THR A 289 -13.45 -3.31 -9.42
N GLY A 290 -13.93 -3.89 -8.32
CA GLY A 290 -14.18 -5.34 -8.20
C GLY A 290 -15.55 -5.76 -8.70
N GLY A 291 -16.51 -4.83 -8.70
CA GLY A 291 -17.91 -5.10 -9.09
C GLY A 291 -18.75 -5.62 -7.92
N PHE A 292 -18.32 -5.42 -6.68
CA PHE A 292 -18.97 -5.94 -5.46
C PHE A 292 -19.83 -4.90 -4.73
N ARG A 293 -19.74 -3.62 -5.11
CA ARG A 293 -20.53 -2.57 -4.47
C ARG A 293 -21.98 -2.62 -4.95
N THR A 294 -22.91 -2.73 -4.01
CA THR A 294 -24.33 -2.53 -4.27
C THR A 294 -24.77 -1.12 -3.84
N PRO A 295 -25.73 -0.49 -4.53
CA PRO A 295 -26.28 0.78 -4.08
C PRO A 295 -26.84 0.62 -2.65
N PRO A 296 -26.63 1.60 -1.74
CA PRO A 296 -27.22 1.51 -0.42
C PRO A 296 -28.75 1.37 -0.56
N PRO A 297 -29.39 0.54 0.28
CA PRO A 297 -30.85 0.43 0.27
C PRO A 297 -31.42 1.84 0.43
N ARG A 298 -32.32 2.24 -0.48
CA ARG A 298 -33.02 3.53 -0.35
C ARG A 298 -33.73 3.51 0.99
N LEU A 299 -33.17 4.19 1.99
CA LEU A 299 -33.88 4.49 3.21
C LEU A 299 -35.11 5.27 2.75
N GLY A 300 -36.26 4.60 2.78
CA GLY A 300 -37.54 5.18 2.44
C GLY A 300 -37.83 6.27 3.45
N VAL A 301 -37.29 7.46 3.21
CA VAL A 301 -37.85 8.67 3.78
C VAL A 301 -39.22 8.78 3.10
N ALA A 302 -40.25 8.29 3.79
CA ALA A 302 -41.62 8.50 3.39
C ALA A 302 -41.74 9.98 3.03
N PRO A 303 -42.21 10.34 1.82
CA PRO A 303 -42.38 11.73 1.47
C PRO A 303 -43.23 12.34 2.57
N ALA A 304 -42.69 13.35 3.26
CA ALA A 304 -43.40 14.04 4.31
C ALA A 304 -44.76 14.42 3.72
N ARG A 305 -45.83 13.78 4.20
CA ARG A 305 -47.20 14.14 3.84
C ARG A 305 -47.32 15.61 4.24
N ARG A 306 -47.23 16.50 3.24
CA ARG A 306 -47.67 17.88 3.37
C ARG A 306 -49.14 17.79 3.77
N ARG A 307 -49.41 17.90 5.07
CA ARG A 307 -50.76 18.17 5.56
C ARG A 307 -51.16 19.48 4.92
N GLY A 308 -52.08 19.39 3.96
CA GLY A 308 -52.70 20.54 3.35
C GLY A 308 -53.33 21.39 4.45
N ARG A 309 -52.83 22.61 4.62
CA ARG A 309 -53.66 23.73 5.03
C ARG A 309 -54.08 24.42 3.75
N GLY A 310 -55.27 24.07 3.29
CA GLY A 310 -56.03 24.90 2.38
C GLY A 310 -56.49 26.17 3.11
N GLY A 311 -56.43 27.30 2.42
CA GLY A 311 -57.04 28.55 2.88
C GLY A 311 -56.40 29.79 2.24
N GLY A 312 -57.12 30.43 1.33
CA GLY A 312 -56.92 31.84 0.92
C GLY A 312 -56.21 32.03 -0.42
N CYS A 313 -56.92 31.96 -1.54
CA CYS A 313 -57.40 33.11 -2.32
C CYS A 313 -56.27 34.07 -2.80
N ARG A 314 -55.87 33.94 -4.07
CA ARG A 314 -56.29 34.82 -5.19
C ARG A 314 -55.84 36.28 -5.00
N GLY A 315 -54.81 36.68 -5.73
CA GLY A 315 -54.43 38.08 -5.87
C GLY A 315 -53.27 38.30 -6.83
N LEU A 316 -53.63 38.57 -8.09
CA LEU A 316 -52.89 39.45 -9.03
C LEU A 316 -51.54 38.97 -9.60
N ARG A 317 -51.68 38.34 -10.77
CA ARG A 317 -50.76 38.46 -11.92
C ARG A 317 -50.65 39.92 -12.37
N ARG A 318 -49.50 40.25 -13.00
CA ARG A 318 -49.01 41.52 -13.60
C ARG A 318 -47.92 42.09 -12.68
N LEU A 319 -46.65 42.09 -13.04
CA LEU A 319 -46.08 42.76 -14.22
C LEU A 319 -44.81 42.02 -14.67
N ARG A 320 -44.72 41.73 -15.98
CA ARG A 320 -43.50 41.30 -16.67
C ARG A 320 -43.46 42.09 -17.96
N ALA A 321 -42.68 43.17 -18.01
CA ALA A 321 -42.13 43.81 -19.21
C ALA A 321 -41.38 45.08 -18.77
N GLU A 322 -40.33 45.42 -19.53
CA GLU A 322 -39.35 46.50 -19.33
C GLU A 322 -38.28 46.16 -18.27
N GLN A 323 -36.98 46.18 -18.55
CA GLN A 323 -36.27 46.96 -19.54
C GLN A 323 -34.92 46.30 -19.85
N GLU A 324 -34.68 46.10 -21.15
CA GLU A 324 -33.39 45.74 -21.71
C GLU A 324 -32.44 46.97 -21.75
N ARG A 325 -31.13 46.69 -21.77
CA ARG A 325 -30.04 47.42 -22.44
C ARG A 325 -29.32 48.62 -21.76
N LYS A 326 -28.04 48.32 -21.45
CA LYS A 326 -26.80 48.97 -21.95
C LYS A 326 -26.20 50.19 -21.17
N PRO A 327 -24.89 50.48 -21.38
CA PRO A 327 -23.93 50.75 -20.29
C PRO A 327 -23.22 52.12 -20.39
N LEU A 328 -22.22 52.31 -19.51
CA LEU A 328 -20.99 53.12 -19.60
C LEU A 328 -20.83 54.29 -18.61
N ARG A 329 -19.60 54.29 -18.05
CA ARG A 329 -18.68 55.39 -17.69
C ARG A 329 -18.82 56.11 -16.34
N ALA A 330 -17.78 55.84 -15.54
CA ALA A 330 -16.80 56.79 -15.01
C ALA A 330 -17.31 58.03 -14.27
N LEU A 331 -16.96 58.12 -12.98
CA LEU A 331 -16.67 59.38 -12.32
C LEU A 331 -15.59 59.18 -11.24
N SER A 332 -14.71 60.17 -11.23
CA SER A 332 -13.49 60.37 -10.46
C SER A 332 -13.75 60.97 -9.07
N SER A 333 -12.94 60.55 -8.10
CA SER A 333 -12.37 61.36 -7.00
C SER A 333 -11.38 60.45 -6.27
N GLY A 334 -10.15 60.80 -5.91
CA GLY A 334 -9.56 62.10 -5.62
C GLY A 334 -9.29 62.16 -4.11
N THR A 335 -8.01 62.28 -3.73
CA THR A 335 -7.36 62.29 -2.39
C THR A 335 -6.72 60.95 -2.01
N GLY A 336 -5.43 60.82 -1.70
CA GLY A 336 -4.36 61.80 -1.50
C GLY A 336 -3.41 61.24 -0.44
N TRP A 337 -2.46 60.38 -0.82
CA TRP A 337 -1.43 59.87 0.09
C TRP A 337 -0.02 60.14 -0.46
N SER A 338 0.76 60.78 0.38
CA SER A 338 2.07 61.37 0.11
C SER A 338 3.18 60.34 -0.11
N ARG A 339 4.09 60.73 -1.00
CA ARG A 339 5.32 60.03 -1.40
C ARG A 339 6.37 59.95 -0.28
N MET A 340 7.12 58.86 -0.23
CA MET A 340 8.57 58.88 0.03
C MET A 340 9.28 57.81 -0.84
N PRO A 341 10.53 58.05 -1.29
CA PRO A 341 11.07 57.42 -2.49
C PRO A 341 12.04 56.26 -2.24
N ALA A 342 12.15 55.43 -3.27
CA ALA A 342 13.06 54.30 -3.42
C ALA A 342 14.54 54.70 -3.35
N ARG A 343 15.35 53.84 -2.72
CA ARG A 343 16.81 53.91 -2.72
C ARG A 343 17.38 53.14 -3.92
N SER A 344 18.23 53.82 -4.69
CA SER A 344 19.04 53.28 -5.77
C SER A 344 20.29 52.52 -5.26
N PRO A 345 20.85 51.57 -6.03
CA PRO A 345 22.00 50.76 -5.63
C PRO A 345 23.35 51.46 -5.89
N LYS A 346 24.35 51.19 -5.04
CA LYS A 346 25.73 51.68 -5.16
C LYS A 346 26.61 50.77 -6.06
N PRO A 347 27.60 51.32 -6.78
CA PRO A 347 28.51 50.58 -7.67
C PRO A 347 29.74 49.99 -6.95
N PRO A 348 30.49 49.05 -7.57
CA PRO A 348 31.66 48.40 -6.97
C PRO A 348 33.01 48.99 -7.44
N SER A 349 34.06 48.88 -6.62
CA SER A 349 35.50 48.82 -7.01
C SER A 349 36.40 48.63 -5.76
N PRO A 350 37.73 48.40 -5.88
CA PRO A 350 38.37 47.24 -6.52
C PRO A 350 39.48 46.58 -5.65
N SER A 351 39.91 45.39 -6.08
CA SER A 351 41.25 44.76 -5.94
C SER A 351 41.95 44.67 -4.56
N CYS A 352 42.31 43.44 -4.15
CA CYS A 352 43.71 43.15 -3.81
C CYS A 352 44.03 41.64 -3.87
N ARG A 353 45.20 41.33 -4.42
CA ARG A 353 45.78 40.00 -4.63
C ARG A 353 46.35 39.38 -3.35
N SER A 354 46.38 38.05 -3.38
CA SER A 354 47.41 37.15 -2.84
C SER A 354 47.76 37.21 -1.34
N ARG A 355 47.50 36.10 -0.65
CA ARG A 355 48.49 35.35 0.15
C ARG A 355 47.91 33.99 0.55
N ARG A 356 48.53 32.90 0.08
CA ARG A 356 48.54 31.61 0.80
C ARG A 356 49.40 31.81 2.07
N PRO A 357 49.11 31.12 3.19
CA PRO A 357 49.86 29.88 3.40
C PRO A 357 49.15 28.76 4.20
N ARG A 358 49.69 27.56 3.94
CA ARG A 358 49.88 26.39 4.82
C ARG A 358 48.72 25.43 5.09
N ALA A 359 49.05 24.19 4.73
CA ALA A 359 48.36 22.96 5.02
C ALA A 359 48.22 22.72 6.53
N ALA A 360 47.03 22.30 6.94
CA ALA A 360 46.78 21.68 8.23
C ALA A 360 46.23 20.26 7.98
N VAL A 361 47.10 19.31 8.32
CA VAL A 361 46.92 17.92 8.75
C VAL A 361 45.46 17.44 8.87
N ARG A 362 45.09 16.41 8.09
CA ARG A 362 43.89 15.58 8.31
C ARG A 362 44.15 14.61 9.48
N PRO A 363 43.25 14.48 10.47
CA PRO A 363 43.30 13.35 11.38
C PRO A 363 42.80 12.09 10.67
N SER A 364 43.62 11.04 10.73
CA SER A 364 43.37 9.68 10.26
C SER A 364 42.23 9.03 11.05
N LEU A 365 41.19 8.57 10.34
CA LEU A 365 40.13 7.72 10.88
C LEU A 365 40.66 6.29 11.15
N PRO A 366 40.33 5.65 12.28
CA PRO A 366 40.72 4.27 12.54
C PRO A 366 39.88 3.28 11.71
N LEU A 367 40.54 2.25 11.18
CA LEU A 367 39.93 1.15 10.43
C LEU A 367 38.96 0.33 11.31
N PRO A 368 37.87 -0.22 10.75
CA PRO A 368 36.94 -1.04 11.52
C PRO A 368 37.55 -2.38 11.93
N ALA A 369 37.38 -2.75 13.20
CA ALA A 369 37.81 -4.01 13.77
C ALA A 369 37.12 -5.21 13.11
N ARG A 370 37.87 -6.28 12.85
CA ARG A 370 37.37 -7.57 12.37
C ARG A 370 36.43 -8.20 13.41
N PRO A 371 35.31 -8.83 13.00
CA PRO A 371 34.43 -9.54 13.94
C PRO A 371 35.09 -10.82 14.47
N LEU A 372 34.97 -11.05 15.77
CA LEU A 372 35.43 -12.28 16.44
C LEU A 372 34.51 -13.46 16.10
N PRO A 373 35.03 -14.71 16.04
CA PRO A 373 34.24 -15.88 15.72
C PRO A 373 33.29 -16.27 16.88
N VAL A 374 32.04 -16.56 16.53
CA VAL A 374 31.01 -17.05 17.46
C VAL A 374 31.21 -18.56 17.71
N PRO A 375 31.26 -19.04 18.95
CA PRO A 375 31.39 -20.48 19.22
C PRO A 375 30.09 -21.24 18.92
N PRO A 376 30.15 -22.54 18.56
CA PRO A 376 28.97 -23.31 18.19
C PRO A 376 28.06 -23.60 19.39
N VAL A 377 26.76 -23.44 19.18
CA VAL A 377 25.69 -23.76 20.13
C VAL A 377 25.62 -25.28 20.31
N ARG A 378 25.86 -25.79 21.51
CA ARG A 378 25.59 -27.18 21.88
C ARG A 378 24.09 -27.40 22.06
N VAL A 379 23.48 -28.19 21.18
CA VAL A 379 22.11 -28.69 21.33
C VAL A 379 22.10 -29.78 22.41
N ARG A 380 21.33 -29.59 23.48
CA ARG A 380 21.04 -30.65 24.47
C ARG A 380 19.99 -31.61 23.90
N PRO A 381 20.10 -32.94 24.08
CA PRO A 381 19.06 -33.87 23.66
C PRO A 381 17.83 -33.76 24.58
N ALA A 382 16.65 -33.92 23.99
CA ALA A 382 15.36 -33.89 24.67
C ALA A 382 15.21 -35.09 25.66
N PRO A 383 14.52 -34.93 26.80
CA PRO A 383 14.30 -36.02 27.73
C PRO A 383 13.27 -37.03 27.18
N ALA A 384 13.55 -38.31 27.40
CA ALA A 384 12.70 -39.43 27.03
C ALA A 384 11.32 -39.38 27.72
N ARG A 385 10.26 -39.58 26.94
CA ARG A 385 8.88 -39.75 27.46
C ARG A 385 8.76 -41.12 28.13
N MET A 386 8.44 -41.13 29.42
CA MET A 386 7.95 -42.32 30.14
C MET A 386 6.57 -42.71 29.61
N CYS A 387 6.45 -43.93 29.10
CA CYS A 387 5.16 -44.59 28.86
C CYS A 387 4.63 -45.15 30.18
N VAL A 388 3.53 -44.59 30.69
CA VAL A 388 2.73 -45.22 31.74
C VAL A 388 1.68 -46.10 31.07
N GLY A 389 1.86 -47.42 31.19
CA GLY A 389 0.85 -48.39 30.78
C GLY A 389 -0.30 -48.46 31.79
N ARG A 390 -1.54 -48.47 31.27
CA ARG A 390 -2.64 -49.17 31.94
C ARG A 390 -3.40 -49.99 30.91
N ASN A 391 -3.39 -51.29 31.21
CA ASN A 391 -3.98 -52.39 30.48
C ASN A 391 -5.41 -52.59 31.00
N ARG A 392 -6.38 -52.83 30.10
CA ARG A 392 -7.43 -53.89 30.15
C ARG A 392 -8.64 -53.51 29.29
N GLY A 393 -8.96 -54.38 28.32
CA GLY A 393 -10.23 -54.35 27.60
C GLY A 393 -10.20 -55.19 26.34
N ARG A 394 -10.48 -56.48 26.47
CA ARG A 394 -10.50 -57.50 25.41
C ARG A 394 -11.56 -57.22 24.34
N SER A 395 -11.21 -57.40 23.07
CA SER A 395 -11.99 -58.24 22.14
C SER A 395 -11.07 -58.73 21.00
N ARG A 396 -11.32 -59.96 20.55
CA ARG A 396 -10.50 -60.78 19.65
C ARG A 396 -10.94 -60.62 18.18
N ALA A 397 -10.06 -61.12 17.31
CA ALA A 397 -10.18 -61.42 15.88
C ALA A 397 -9.83 -60.24 14.95
N SER A 398 -8.89 -60.33 14.00
CA SER A 398 -8.17 -61.46 13.41
C SER A 398 -6.84 -60.95 12.81
N CYS A 399 -5.79 -61.76 12.89
CA CYS A 399 -4.49 -61.51 12.26
C CYS A 399 -4.49 -62.10 10.84
N SER A 400 -4.00 -61.33 9.88
CA SER A 400 -3.21 -61.88 8.78
C SER A 400 -2.01 -60.96 8.54
N VAL A 401 -0.82 -61.54 8.65
CA VAL A 401 0.48 -60.92 8.38
C VAL A 401 1.06 -61.66 7.18
N SER A 402 1.55 -60.93 6.19
CA SER A 402 2.75 -61.33 5.46
C SER A 402 3.50 -60.09 4.93
N PRO A 403 4.84 -60.10 4.93
CA PRO A 403 5.67 -58.92 4.71
C PRO A 403 6.26 -58.88 3.29
N ALA A 404 6.59 -57.69 2.78
CA ALA A 404 7.57 -57.53 1.72
C ALA A 404 8.26 -56.16 1.79
N SER A 405 9.58 -56.19 1.96
CA SER A 405 10.53 -55.08 2.00
C SER A 405 10.74 -54.43 0.61
N PRO A 406 11.32 -53.21 0.53
CA PRO A 406 11.39 -52.42 -0.70
C PRO A 406 12.69 -52.66 -1.48
N PRO A 407 12.75 -52.38 -2.80
CA PRO A 407 14.03 -52.33 -3.50
C PRO A 407 14.62 -50.90 -3.51
N SER A 408 15.92 -50.84 -3.18
CA SER A 408 16.84 -49.72 -3.42
C SER A 408 17.50 -49.88 -4.82
N PRO A 409 18.18 -48.85 -5.38
CA PRO A 409 18.37 -48.67 -6.83
C PRO A 409 19.61 -49.38 -7.38
N PRO A 410 19.75 -49.56 -8.72
CA PRO A 410 20.98 -50.06 -9.30
C PRO A 410 21.96 -48.94 -9.67
N CYS A 411 23.18 -49.07 -9.16
CA CYS A 411 24.40 -48.46 -9.69
C CYS A 411 24.83 -49.13 -11.01
N SER A 412 25.44 -48.34 -11.88
CA SER A 412 26.04 -48.67 -13.18
C SER A 412 27.11 -49.77 -13.16
N PRO A 413 27.51 -50.25 -14.35
CA PRO A 413 28.91 -50.57 -14.61
C PRO A 413 29.53 -49.68 -15.70
N MET A 414 30.75 -49.23 -15.42
CA MET A 414 31.71 -48.66 -16.35
C MET A 414 32.11 -49.68 -17.43
N THR A 415 32.28 -49.21 -18.67
CA THR A 415 33.36 -49.71 -19.54
C THR A 415 34.09 -48.55 -20.20
N ARG A 416 35.42 -48.66 -20.11
CA ARG A 416 36.48 -47.74 -20.54
C ARG A 416 36.61 -47.61 -22.05
N ARG A 417 37.15 -46.46 -22.47
CA ARG A 417 38.11 -46.15 -23.57
C ARG A 417 37.81 -44.68 -23.95
N GLY A 418 38.72 -43.72 -24.01
CA GLY A 418 40.17 -43.67 -24.11
C GLY A 418 40.50 -42.43 -24.95
N TRP A 419 41.59 -41.72 -24.59
CA TRP A 419 42.27 -40.64 -25.36
C TRP A 419 41.63 -39.24 -25.33
N SER A 420 42.20 -38.25 -24.62
CA SER A 420 43.36 -37.39 -24.95
C SER A 420 43.08 -36.43 -26.11
N GLY A 421 43.29 -35.12 -26.05
CA GLY A 421 44.04 -34.29 -25.12
C GLY A 421 43.90 -32.81 -25.49
N CYS A 422 44.69 -32.00 -24.78
CA CYS A 422 44.72 -30.55 -24.73
C CYS A 422 45.28 -29.87 -25.99
N SER A 423 44.78 -28.65 -26.25
CA SER A 423 45.49 -27.43 -26.70
C SER A 423 46.46 -27.47 -27.91
N SER A 424 46.19 -26.62 -28.92
CA SER A 424 47.14 -25.58 -29.39
C SER A 424 46.57 -24.71 -30.54
N LYS A 425 46.68 -23.38 -30.35
CA LYS A 425 47.13 -22.31 -31.26
C LYS A 425 46.73 -22.25 -32.76
N SER A 426 46.48 -20.99 -33.14
CA SER A 426 46.76 -20.28 -34.41
C SER A 426 45.91 -20.58 -35.64
N GLY A 427 45.30 -19.50 -36.16
CA GLY A 427 44.52 -19.39 -37.39
C GLY A 427 43.64 -18.18 -37.32
#